data_AF-A0A2A8AYI2-F1
#
_entry.id   AF-A0A2A8AYI2-F1
#
_cell.length_a   1.000
_cell.length_b   1.000
_cell.length_c   1.000
_cell.angle_alpha   90.00
_cell.angle_beta   90.00
_cell.angle_gamma   90.00
#
_symmetry.space_group_name_H-M   'P 1'
#
loop_
_entity.id
_entity.type
_entity.pdbx_description
1 polymer ?
#
loop_
_entity_poly.entity_id
_entity_poly.type
_entity_poly.pdbx_seq_one_letter_code
_entity_poly.pdbx_strand_id
1 'polypeptide(L)'
;LLSEIPLACVTTADKIITLARQRLPGKLHNMVYITLTDHIHFALQRHAQGLDIKNVLLWEIKKLYPAEFAVGLEALTLIAERLG
;
A
#
# COMPACT_ATOMS: atom_id res chain seq x y z
N LEU A 1 18.33 4.71 1.85
CA LEU A 1 16.91 4.64 1.45
C LEU A 1 16.08 3.89 2.49
N LEU A 2 16.21 2.56 2.67
CA LEU A 2 15.41 1.84 3.68
C LEU A 2 15.73 2.20 5.15
N SER A 3 16.92 2.71 5.44
CA SER A 3 17.37 3.07 6.79
C SER A 3 16.61 4.24 7.42
N GLU A 4 15.93 5.06 6.62
CA GLU A 4 15.19 6.24 7.07
C GLU A 4 13.68 5.97 7.18
N ILE A 5 13.23 4.81 6.70
CA ILE A 5 11.80 4.45 6.74
C ILE A 5 11.44 3.92 8.13
N PRO A 6 10.40 4.46 8.78
CA PRO A 6 9.95 3.95 10.07
C PRO A 6 9.62 2.46 10.03
N LEU A 7 10.06 1.70 11.03
CA LEU A 7 9.75 0.27 11.18
C LEU A 7 8.23 0.00 11.13
N ALA A 8 7.42 0.94 11.60
CA ALA A 8 5.97 0.86 11.50
C ALA A 8 5.48 0.76 10.04
N CYS A 9 6.09 1.50 9.10
CA CYS A 9 5.77 1.39 7.67
C CYS A 9 6.16 0.01 7.09
N VAL A 10 7.34 -0.50 7.48
CA VAL A 10 7.83 -1.82 7.05
C VAL A 10 6.87 -2.92 7.50
N THR A 11 6.51 -2.93 8.79
CA THR A 11 5.61 -3.94 9.37
C THR A 11 4.17 -3.82 8.85
N THR A 12 3.71 -2.61 8.53
CA THR A 12 2.39 -2.43 7.89
C THR A 12 2.40 -2.93 6.45
N ALA A 13 3.47 -2.67 5.69
CA ALA A 13 3.61 -3.22 4.34
C ALA A 13 3.64 -4.76 4.34
N ASP A 14 4.36 -5.39 5.27
CA ASP A 14 4.39 -6.85 5.42
C ASP A 14 2.99 -7.44 5.68
N LYS A 15 2.19 -6.79 6.54
CA LYS A 15 0.79 -7.18 6.77
C LYS A 15 -0.06 -7.08 5.51
N ILE A 16 0.08 -5.99 4.75
CA ILE A 16 -0.66 -5.80 3.49
C ILE A 16 -0.25 -6.84 2.45
N ILE A 17 1.05 -7.14 2.33
CA ILE A 17 1.57 -8.15 1.40
C ILE A 17 1.09 -9.55 1.81
N THR A 18 1.03 -9.84 3.10
CA THR A 18 0.48 -11.10 3.62
C THR A 18 -1.01 -11.22 3.28
N LEU A 19 -1.80 -10.17 3.51
CA LEU A 19 -3.21 -10.10 3.10
C LEU A 19 -3.36 -10.33 1.58
N ALA A 20 -2.54 -9.66 0.77
CA ALA A 20 -2.56 -9.79 -0.67
C ALA A 20 -2.24 -11.22 -1.13
N ARG A 21 -1.24 -11.88 -0.53
CA ARG A 21 -0.89 -13.29 -0.81
C ARG A 21 -2.01 -14.27 -0.49
N GLN A 22 -2.86 -13.97 0.49
CA GLN A 22 -3.99 -14.83 0.86
C GLN A 22 -5.17 -14.69 -0.10
N ARG A 23 -5.32 -13.53 -0.76
CA ARG A 23 -6.52 -13.19 -1.54
C ARG A 23 -6.31 -13.18 -3.04
N LEU A 24 -5.10 -12.86 -3.49
CA LEU A 24 -4.79 -12.74 -4.91
C LEU A 24 -4.22 -14.06 -5.43
N PRO A 25 -4.60 -14.49 -6.64
CA PRO A 25 -3.99 -15.64 -7.27
C PRO A 25 -2.52 -15.37 -7.62
N GLY A 26 -1.70 -16.42 -7.59
CA GLY A 26 -0.30 -16.35 -8.01
C GLY A 26 0.68 -15.96 -6.90
N LYS A 27 1.91 -15.63 -7.29
CA LYS A 27 2.99 -15.28 -6.37
C LYS A 27 3.38 -13.82 -6.56
N LEU A 28 3.37 -13.06 -5.47
CA LEU A 28 3.92 -11.70 -5.47
C LEU A 28 5.45 -11.76 -5.52
N HIS A 29 6.04 -10.94 -6.39
CA HIS A 29 7.48 -10.80 -6.49
C HIS A 29 8.05 -10.15 -5.23
N ASN A 30 9.20 -10.61 -4.71
CA ASN A 30 9.78 -10.11 -3.46
C ASN A 30 10.09 -8.60 -3.46
N MET A 31 10.28 -8.01 -4.63
CA MET A 31 10.44 -6.56 -4.79
C MET A 31 9.26 -5.76 -4.22
N VAL A 32 8.06 -6.37 -4.12
CA VAL A 32 6.87 -5.72 -3.55
C VAL A 32 7.08 -5.24 -2.13
N TYR A 33 7.93 -5.91 -1.34
CA TYR A 33 8.26 -5.47 0.02
C TYR A 33 8.96 -4.11 0.00
N ILE A 34 9.91 -3.90 -0.91
CA ILE A 34 10.62 -2.64 -1.02
C ILE A 34 9.70 -1.56 -1.57
N THR A 35 9.01 -1.84 -2.67
CA THR A 35 8.22 -0.82 -3.37
C THR A 35 6.97 -0.41 -2.58
N LEU A 36 6.31 -1.32 -1.88
CA LEU A 36 5.14 -0.98 -1.08
C LEU A 36 5.53 -0.23 0.19
N THR A 37 6.61 -0.63 0.87
CA THR A 37 7.12 0.09 2.03
C THR A 37 7.46 1.55 1.68
N ASP A 38 8.19 1.76 0.58
CA ASP A 38 8.52 3.09 0.09
C ASP A 38 7.26 3.90 -0.28
N HIS A 39 6.31 3.27 -0.98
CA HIS A 39 5.06 3.92 -1.37
C HIS A 39 4.21 4.37 -0.18
N ILE A 40 4.07 3.53 0.84
CA ILE A 40 3.32 3.87 2.07
C ILE A 40 4.01 5.04 2.78
N HIS A 41 5.32 4.96 2.96
CA HIS A 41 6.08 6.01 3.64
C HIS A 41 5.92 7.37 2.92
N PHE A 42 6.09 7.38 1.61
CA PHE A 42 5.94 8.58 0.80
C PHE A 42 4.49 9.10 0.77
N ALA A 43 3.49 8.20 0.74
CA ALA A 43 2.09 8.60 0.79
C ALA A 43 1.73 9.30 2.10
N LEU A 44 2.24 8.80 3.24
CA LEU A 44 2.06 9.43 4.55
C LEU A 44 2.74 10.80 4.64
N GLN A 45 3.99 10.91 4.16
CA GLN A 45 4.72 12.18 4.13
C GLN A 45 3.98 13.24 3.33
N ARG A 46 3.50 12.89 2.13
CA ARG A 46 2.73 13.82 1.28
C ARG A 46 1.40 14.21 1.93
N HIS A 47 0.68 13.25 2.53
CA HIS A 47 -0.58 13.54 3.18
C HIS A 47 -0.40 14.48 4.38
N ALA A 48 0.65 14.28 5.19
CA ALA A 48 1.01 15.17 6.29
C ALA A 48 1.36 16.60 5.83
N GLN A 49 1.78 16.77 4.59
CA GLN A 49 2.05 18.07 3.95
C GLN A 49 0.81 18.68 3.28
N GLY A 50 -0.36 18.02 3.33
CA GLY A 50 -1.58 18.45 2.64
C GLY A 50 -1.50 18.29 1.11
N LEU A 51 -0.60 17.46 0.60
CA LEU A 51 -0.38 17.21 -0.83
C LEU A 51 -1.19 15.99 -1.30
N ASP A 52 -2.51 16.15 -1.35
CA ASP A 52 -3.41 15.11 -1.83
C ASP A 52 -3.29 14.91 -3.35
N ILE A 53 -3.25 13.65 -3.78
CA ILE A 53 -3.13 13.27 -5.20
C ILE A 53 -4.45 12.70 -5.69
N LYS A 54 -4.87 13.14 -6.88
CA LYS A 54 -5.98 12.52 -7.62
C LYS A 54 -5.45 11.32 -8.42
N ASN A 55 -6.05 10.15 -8.21
CA ASN A 55 -5.78 8.97 -9.04
C ASN A 55 -6.59 9.08 -10.35
N VAL A 56 -5.93 9.51 -11.43
CA VAL A 56 -6.55 9.68 -12.76
C VAL A 56 -6.98 8.36 -13.41
N LEU A 57 -6.48 7.22 -12.94
CA LEU A 57 -6.79 5.87 -13.45
C LEU A 57 -7.71 5.09 -12.50
N LEU A 58 -8.34 5.75 -11.53
CA LEU A 58 -9.10 5.08 -10.48
C LEU A 58 -10.22 4.19 -11.06
N TRP A 59 -10.90 4.65 -12.11
CA TRP A 59 -11.99 3.92 -12.72
C TRP A 59 -11.50 2.66 -13.44
N GLU A 60 -10.43 2.79 -14.22
CA GLU A 60 -9.78 1.70 -14.95
C GLU A 60 -9.25 0.66 -13.97
N ILE A 61 -8.57 1.07 -12.90
CA ILE A 61 -8.03 0.15 -11.89
C ILE A 61 -9.16 -0.63 -11.21
N LYS A 62 -10.24 0.05 -10.79
CA LYS A 62 -11.43 -0.60 -10.20
C LYS A 62 -12.05 -1.64 -11.13
N LYS A 63 -12.10 -1.34 -12.43
CA LYS A 63 -12.73 -2.19 -13.43
C LYS A 63 -11.85 -3.38 -13.83
N LEU A 64 -10.55 -3.15 -14.03
CA LEU A 64 -9.61 -4.15 -14.55
C LEU A 64 -9.03 -5.05 -13.46
N TYR A 65 -8.86 -4.52 -12.24
CA TYR A 65 -8.21 -5.21 -11.12
C TYR A 65 -9.09 -5.17 -9.86
N PRO A 66 -10.32 -5.71 -9.89
CA PRO A 66 -11.27 -5.57 -8.79
C PRO A 66 -10.81 -6.25 -7.50
N ALA A 67 -10.08 -7.38 -7.60
CA ALA A 67 -9.55 -8.10 -6.44
C ALA A 67 -8.40 -7.33 -5.78
N GLU A 68 -7.46 -6.84 -6.57
CA GLU A 68 -6.34 -6.01 -6.12
C GLU A 68 -6.84 -4.68 -5.56
N PHE A 69 -7.86 -4.09 -6.19
CA PHE A 69 -8.49 -2.87 -5.70
C PHE A 69 -9.13 -3.07 -4.33
N ALA A 70 -9.83 -4.20 -4.11
CA ALA A 70 -10.39 -4.55 -2.81
C ALA A 70 -9.29 -4.71 -1.73
N VAL A 71 -8.19 -5.39 -2.06
CA VAL A 71 -7.02 -5.48 -1.17
C VAL A 71 -6.44 -4.08 -0.88
N GLY A 72 -6.39 -3.20 -1.88
CA GLY A 72 -5.96 -1.81 -1.72
C GLY A 72 -6.84 -1.01 -0.77
N LEU A 73 -8.17 -1.21 -0.80
CA LEU A 73 -9.08 -0.57 0.16
C LEU A 73 -8.84 -1.04 1.58
N GLU A 74 -8.64 -2.35 1.80
CA GLU A 74 -8.32 -2.88 3.13
C GLU A 74 -6.92 -2.46 3.60
N ALA A 75 -5.99 -2.30 2.67
CA ALA A 75 -4.68 -1.73 2.97
C ALA A 75 -4.82 -0.29 3.51
N LEU A 76 -5.76 0.52 3.01
CA LEU A 76 -6.03 1.85 3.57
C LEU A 76 -6.52 1.77 5.01
N THR A 77 -7.41 0.81 5.34
CA THR A 77 -7.85 0.57 6.72
C THR A 77 -6.68 0.19 7.62
N LEU A 78 -5.84 -0.75 7.20
CA LEU A 78 -4.64 -1.15 7.96
C LEU A 78 -3.64 -0.01 8.16
N ILE A 79 -3.49 0.87 7.16
CA ILE A 79 -2.64 2.06 7.26
C ILE A 79 -3.22 3.03 8.28
N ALA A 80 -4.52 3.34 8.20
CA ALA A 80 -5.18 4.24 9.13
C ALA A 80 -5.10 3.75 10.58
N GLU A 81 -5.34 2.45 10.83
CA GLU A 81 -5.30 1.87 12.18
C GLU A 81 -3.90 1.86 12.81
N ARG A 82 -2.85 1.79 11.99
CA ARG A 82 -1.48 1.56 12.48
C ARG A 82 -0.59 2.79 12.42
N LEU A 83 -0.89 3.72 11.51
CA LEU A 83 -0.03 4.84 11.13
C LEU A 83 -0.79 6.18 11.11
N GLY A 84 -2.11 6.16 11.31
CA GLY A 84 -2.97 7.35 11.42
C GLY A 84 -3.08 7.91 12.83
#